data_AF-A0AAD6ZAY0-F1
#
_entry.id   AF-A0AAD6ZAY0-F1
#
_cell.length_a   1.000
_cell.length_b   1.000
_cell.length_c   1.000
_cell.angle_alpha   90.00
_cell.angle_beta   90.00
_cell.angle_gamma   90.00
#
_symmetry.space_group_name_H-M   'P 1'
#
loop_
_entity.id
_entity.type
_entity.pdbx_description
1 polymer ?
#
loop_
_entity_poly.entity_id
_entity_poly.type
_entity_poly.pdbx_seq_one_letter_code
_entity_poly.pdbx_strand_id
1 'polypeptide(L)' 'LTKTWFMKRCTQIWDATGILRAFGHSFHIGRLTELLLAGVPPDIVATLGGWTSLAFLLY' A
#
# COMPACT_ATOMS: atom_id res chain seq x y z
N LEU A 1 7.12 -12.34 9.71
CA LEU A 1 5.71 -12.11 9.33
C LEU A 1 5.49 -12.66 7.93
N THR A 2 4.47 -13.49 7.67
CA THR A 2 4.15 -13.90 6.29
C THR A 2 3.01 -13.06 5.72
N LYS A 3 2.97 -12.90 4.39
CA LYS A 3 1.87 -12.19 3.71
C LYS A 3 0.50 -12.77 4.11
N THR A 4 0.37 -14.10 4.13
CA THR A 4 -0.89 -14.78 4.48
C THR A 4 -1.33 -14.46 5.91
N TRP A 5 -0.41 -14.51 6.87
CA TRP A 5 -0.73 -14.20 8.27
C TRP A 5 -1.16 -12.73 8.41
N PHE A 6 -0.43 -11.81 7.80
CA PHE A 6 -0.74 -10.37 7.83
C PHE A 6 -2.11 -10.08 7.24
N MET A 7 -2.37 -10.60 6.04
CA MET A 7 -3.66 -10.41 5.36
C MET A 7 -4.81 -11.02 6.15
N LYS A 8 -4.63 -12.20 6.76
CA LYS A 8 -5.63 -12.81 7.63
C LYS A 8 -5.95 -11.90 8.81
N ARG A 9 -4.95 -11.29 9.43
CA ARG A 9 -5.14 -10.38 10.56
C ARG A 9 -5.91 -9.11 10.16
N CYS A 10 -5.54 -8.46 9.06
CA CYS A 10 -6.25 -7.29 8.55
C CYS A 10 -7.71 -7.63 8.21
N THR A 11 -7.92 -8.77 7.55
CA THR A 11 -9.25 -9.27 7.17
C THR A 11 -10.17 -9.41 8.37
N GLN A 12 -9.70 -10.02 9.47
CA GLN A 12 -10.49 -10.15 10.69
C GLN A 12 -10.93 -8.80 11.27
N ILE A 13 -10.09 -7.78 11.16
CA ILE A 13 -10.40 -6.43 11.67
C ILE A 13 -11.44 -5.76 10.78
N TRP A 14 -11.28 -5.84 9.46
CA TRP A 14 -12.24 -5.25 8.51
C TRP A 14 -13.62 -5.91 8.60
N ASP A 15 -13.66 -7.24 8.68
CA ASP A 15 -14.91 -7.99 8.83
C ASP A 15 -15.64 -7.58 10.13
N ALA A 16 -14.91 -7.32 11.22
CA ALA A 16 -15.48 -6.89 12.50
C ALA A 16 -15.95 -5.42 12.51
N THR A 17 -15.41 -4.58 11.64
CA THR A 17 -15.68 -3.13 11.60
C THR A 17 -16.60 -2.72 10.44
N GLY A 18 -16.98 -3.67 9.57
CA GLY A 18 -17.79 -3.40 8.38
C GLY A 18 -17.05 -2.61 7.30
N ILE A 19 -15.72 -2.50 7.38
CA ILE A 19 -14.89 -1.81 6.40
C ILE A 19 -14.72 -2.70 5.17
N LEU A 20 -14.74 -2.11 3.97
CA LEU A 20 -14.49 -2.84 2.73
C LEU A 20 -13.12 -3.51 2.78
N ARG A 21 -13.09 -4.80 2.46
CA ARG A 21 -11.86 -5.60 2.47
C ARG A 21 -10.87 -5.07 1.43
N ALA A 22 -9.68 -4.69 1.87
CA ALA A 22 -8.58 -4.31 0.99
C ALA A 22 -7.70 -5.54 0.65
N PHE A 23 -7.08 -5.53 -0.52
CA PHE A 23 -6.23 -6.63 -0.99
C PHE A 23 -4.75 -6.29 -0.83
N GLY A 24 -3.87 -7.28 -1.00
CA GLY A 24 -2.43 -7.06 -0.92
C GLY A 24 -1.92 -5.94 -1.86
N HIS A 25 -2.49 -5.84 -3.07
CA HIS A 25 -2.16 -4.77 -4.01
C HIS A 25 -2.60 -3.38 -3.49
N SER A 26 -3.73 -3.30 -2.77
CA SER A 26 -4.20 -2.05 -2.16
C SER A 26 -3.19 -1.47 -1.16
N PHE A 27 -2.45 -2.31 -0.43
CA PHE A 27 -1.37 -1.83 0.45
C PHE A 27 -0.18 -1.26 -0.32
N HIS A 28 0.15 -1.85 -1.47
CA HIS A 28 1.27 -1.37 -2.29
C HIS A 28 0.96 0.03 -2.85
N ILE A 29 -0.27 0.24 -3.33
CA ILE A 29 -0.74 1.54 -3.79
C ILE A 29 -0.91 2.52 -2.62
N GLY A 30 -1.55 2.09 -1.54
CA GLY A 30 -1.78 2.94 -0.36
C GLY A 30 -0.47 3.43 0.27
N ARG A 31 0.55 2.57 0.36
CA ARG A 31 1.89 2.95 0.84
C ARG A 31 2.55 4.00 -0.04
N LEU A 32 2.43 3.85 -1.36
CA LEU A 32 2.93 4.83 -2.32
C LEU A 32 2.29 6.21 -2.06
N THR A 33 0.96 6.27 -1.95
CA THR A 33 0.23 7.51 -1.67
C THR A 33 0.63 8.11 -0.31
N GLU A 34 0.72 7.29 0.73
CA GLU A 34 1.11 7.73 2.08
C GLU A 34 2.51 8.36 2.08
N LEU A 35 3.50 7.75 1.40
CA LEU A 35 4.85 8.28 1.32
C LEU A 35 4.91 9.60 0.55
N LEU A 36 4.17 9.72 -0.56
CA LEU A 36 4.10 10.96 -1.33
C LEU A 36 3.46 12.09 -0.50
N LEU A 37 2.37 11.80 0.22
CA LEU A 37 1.73 12.77 1.12
C LEU A 37 2.64 13.19 2.29
N ALA A 38 3.53 12.30 2.73
CA ALA A 38 4.56 12.61 3.73
C ALA A 38 5.74 13.43 3.16
N GLY A 39 5.71 13.79 1.87
CA GLY A 39 6.76 14.58 1.22
C GLY A 39 8.01 13.77 0.85
N VAL A 40 7.92 12.44 0.84
CA VAL A 40 9.04 11.60 0.41
C VAL A 40 9.28 11.81 -1.09
N PRO A 41 10.54 12.06 -1.52
CA PRO A 41 10.85 12.28 -2.93
C PRO A 41 10.40 11.12 -3.83
N PRO A 42 9.85 11.39 -5.03
CA PRO A 42 9.30 10.35 -5.90
C PRO A 42 10.28 9.24 -6.29
N ASP A 43 11.57 9.53 -6.43
CA ASP A 43 12.62 8.56 -6.73
C ASP A 43 12.86 7.57 -5.57
N ILE A 44 12.76 8.05 -4.32
CA ILE A 44 12.82 7.22 -3.13
C ILE A 44 11.56 6.34 -3.05
N VAL A 45 10.39 6.91 -3.33
CA VAL A 45 9.13 6.14 -3.34
C VAL A 45 9.14 5.07 -4.43
N ALA A 46 9.64 5.40 -5.63
CA ALA A 46 9.81 4.44 -6.73
C ALA A 46 10.71 3.29 -6.31
N THR A 47 11.86 3.59 -5.69
CA THR A 47 12.81 2.60 -5.17
C THR A 47 12.17 1.69 -4.11
N LEU A 48 11.47 2.26 -3.14
CA LEU A 48 10.78 1.50 -2.08
C LEU A 48 9.63 0.63 -2.60
N GLY A 49 8.99 1.07 -3.69
CA GLY A 49 7.88 0.37 -4.33
C GLY A 49 8.28 -0.57 -5.46
N GLY A 50 9.56 -0.64 -5.85
CA GLY A 50 10.02 -1.45 -6.97
C GLY A 50 9.51 -0.97 -8.34
N TRP A 51 9.24 0.33 -8.47
CA TRP A 51 8.75 0.94 -9.71
C TRP A 51 9.91 1.30 -10.64
N THR A 52 9.79 0.96 -11.91
CA THR A 52 10.77 1.31 -12.95
C THR A 52 10.49 2.65 -13.62
N SER A 53 9.33 3.26 -13.34
CA SER A 53 8.94 4.58 -13.86
C SER A 53 8.17 5.38 -12.81
N LEU A 54 8.13 6.70 -12.99
CA LEU A 54 7.35 7.63 -12.17
C LEU A 54 5.93 7.85 -12.69
N ALA A 55 5.40 6.92 -13.50
CA ALA A 55 4.05 7.04 -14.07
C ALA A 55 2.95 7.12 -13.01
N PHE A 56 3.22 6.66 -11.78
CA PHE A 56 2.31 6.77 -10.64
C PHE A 56 2.01 8.22 -10.23
N LEU A 57 2.82 9.21 -10.64
CA LEU A 57 2.56 10.63 -10.38
C LEU A 57 1.43 11.20 -11.24
N LEU A 58 0.97 10.45 -12.25
CA LEU A 58 -0.10 10.86 -13.16
C LEU A 58 -1.51 10.43 -12.70
N TYR A 59 -1.59 9.64 -11.62
CA TYR A 59 -2.82 9.13 -11.02
C TYR A 59 -3.23 9.94 -9.80
#